data_AF-A0A8S2SXR3-F1
#
_entry.id   AF-A0A8S2SXR3-F1
#
_cell.length_a   1.000
_cell.length_b   1.000
_cell.length_c   1.000
_cell.angle_alpha   90.00
_cell.angle_beta   90.00
_cell.angle_gamma   90.00
#
_symmetry.space_group_name_H-M   'P 1'
#
loop_
_entity.id
_entity.type
_entity.pdbx_description
1 polymer ?
#
loop_
_entity_poly.entity_id
_entity_poly.type
_entity_poly.pdbx_seq_one_letter_code
_entity_poly.pdbx_strand_id
1 'polypeptide(L)'
;MWSPKYDGRYTMINLKSNLSAEVQSGQMQDRILVVQNNYTGAAWQQWDIKYIGNSQYKIINVNSRKVLDVHAWQTDDNAKVVQYTFNLKENQIWHIMQHDDQTVSFVN
;
A
#
# COMPACT_ATOMS: atom_id res chain seq x y z
N MET A 1 11.77 -20.47 -12.29
CA MET A 1 10.73 -19.50 -12.74
C MET A 1 11.06 -18.16 -12.10
N TRP A 2 11.14 -17.09 -12.89
CA TRP A 2 11.36 -15.74 -12.36
C TRP A 2 10.08 -15.27 -11.65
N SER A 3 10.20 -14.78 -10.42
CA SER A 3 9.14 -14.08 -9.71
C SER A 3 9.51 -12.60 -9.59
N PRO A 4 8.57 -11.67 -9.77
CA PRO A 4 8.81 -10.25 -9.50
C PRO A 4 9.33 -10.06 -8.07
N LYS A 5 10.32 -9.17 -7.90
CA LYS A 5 11.12 -9.03 -6.65
C LYS A 5 10.26 -8.88 -5.39
N TYR A 6 9.14 -8.17 -5.49
CA TYR A 6 8.31 -7.79 -4.35
C TYR A 6 6.93 -8.47 -4.32
N ASP A 7 6.70 -9.49 -5.15
CA ASP A 7 5.43 -10.22 -5.09
C ASP A 7 5.34 -11.01 -3.78
N GLY A 8 4.28 -10.77 -3.01
CA GLY A 8 4.10 -11.45 -1.72
C GLY A 8 3.18 -10.72 -0.76
N ARG A 9 3.04 -11.27 0.44
CA ARG A 9 2.30 -10.67 1.54
C ARG A 9 3.25 -10.04 2.54
N TYR A 10 3.00 -8.77 2.87
CA TYR A 10 3.88 -7.98 3.72
C TYR A 10 3.08 -7.22 4.78
N THR A 11 3.79 -6.81 5.82
CA THR A 11 3.42 -5.71 6.70
C THR A 11 4.38 -4.56 6.42
N MET A 12 3.85 -3.35 6.27
CA MET A 12 4.66 -2.16 6.00
C MET A 12 4.86 -1.40 7.31
N ILE A 13 6.08 -1.44 7.86
CA ILE A 13 6.41 -0.85 9.16
C ILE A 13 7.25 0.41 8.96
N ASN A 14 6.84 1.52 9.55
CA ASN A 14 7.70 2.70 9.62
C ASN A 14 8.82 2.47 10.63
N LEU A 15 10.09 2.53 10.20
CA LEU A 15 11.23 2.26 11.09
C LEU A 15 11.39 3.27 12.23
N LYS A 16 10.87 4.49 12.09
CA LYS A 16 11.01 5.51 13.13
C LYS A 16 10.00 5.33 14.26
N SER A 17 8.75 5.01 13.92
CA SER A 17 7.66 4.85 14.90
C SER A 17 7.43 3.41 15.33
N ASN A 18 7.91 2.43 14.56
CA ASN A 18 7.57 1.01 14.66
C ASN A 18 6.07 0.71 14.47
N LEU A 19 5.31 1.65 13.88
CA LEU A 19 3.90 1.48 13.58
C LEU A 19 3.71 0.89 12.18
N SER A 20 2.70 0.05 12.02
CA SER A 20 2.30 -0.57 10.77
C SER A 20 1.33 0.34 10.01
N ALA A 21 1.48 0.41 8.69
CA ALA A 21 0.43 0.93 7.81
C ALA A 21 -0.81 0.02 7.87
N GLU A 22 -1.98 0.62 8.03
CA GLU A 22 -3.25 -0.07 8.15
C GLU A 22 -4.39 0.72 7.53
N VAL A 23 -5.43 0.02 7.08
CA VAL A 23 -6.71 0.67 6.78
C VAL A 23 -7.40 1.00 8.10
N GLN A 24 -7.77 2.28 8.27
CA GLN A 24 -8.30 2.79 9.55
C GLN A 24 -9.45 1.93 10.07
N SER A 25 -9.27 1.42 11.29
CA SER A 25 -10.24 0.57 12.01
C SER A 25 -10.71 -0.66 11.23
N GLY A 26 -9.93 -1.14 10.25
CA GLY A 26 -10.28 -2.28 9.41
C GLY A 26 -11.54 -2.10 8.56
N GLN A 27 -11.99 -0.86 8.35
CA GLN A 27 -13.17 -0.58 7.54
C GLN A 27 -12.98 -1.09 6.10
N MET A 28 -14.08 -1.49 5.45
CA MET A 28 -14.03 -2.14 4.14
C MET A 28 -14.52 -1.24 3.00
N GLN A 29 -15.03 -0.06 3.31
CA GLN A 29 -15.56 0.88 2.32
C GLN A 29 -14.43 1.51 1.50
N ASP A 30 -14.77 2.05 0.33
CA ASP A 30 -13.85 2.91 -0.41
C ASP A 30 -13.55 4.20 0.38
N ARG A 31 -12.40 4.81 0.08
CA ARG A 31 -11.97 6.12 0.61
C ARG A 31 -11.71 6.14 2.12
N ILE A 32 -11.48 4.97 2.73
CA ILE A 32 -10.98 4.88 4.10
C ILE A 32 -9.49 5.16 4.11
N LEU A 33 -9.04 5.98 5.07
CA LEU A 33 -7.64 6.35 5.20
C LEU A 33 -6.75 5.15 5.49
N VAL A 34 -5.55 5.20 4.90
CA VAL A 34 -4.43 4.38 5.34
C VAL A 34 -3.62 5.19 6.35
N VAL A 35 -3.55 4.67 7.57
CA VAL A 35 -2.93 5.31 8.73
C VAL A 35 -1.84 4.43 9.30
N GLN A 36 -1.06 4.92 10.25
CA GLN A 36 -0.09 4.10 10.99
C GLN A 36 -0.62 3.80 12.40
N ASN A 37 -0.50 2.55 12.85
CA ASN A 37 -0.93 2.11 14.18
C ASN A 37 -0.11 0.91 14.68
N ASN A 38 -0.28 0.54 15.95
CA ASN A 38 0.40 -0.62 16.52
C ASN A 38 0.10 -1.89 15.71
N TYR A 39 1.14 -2.65 15.38
CA TYR A 39 0.95 -3.92 14.70
C TYR A 39 0.33 -4.95 15.66
N THR A 40 -0.79 -5.54 15.24
CA THR A 40 -1.57 -6.54 15.98
C THR A 40 -1.67 -7.87 15.22
N GLY A 41 -1.13 -7.95 14.00
CA GLY A 41 -1.31 -9.10 13.10
C GLY A 41 -2.65 -9.12 12.38
N ALA A 42 -3.49 -8.10 12.56
CA ALA A 42 -4.79 -8.02 11.92
C ALA A 42 -4.70 -7.95 10.38
N ALA A 43 -5.72 -8.50 9.70
CA ALA A 43 -5.72 -8.60 8.25
C ALA A 43 -5.70 -7.23 7.54
N TRP A 44 -6.22 -6.17 8.16
CA TRP A 44 -6.21 -4.82 7.58
C TRP A 44 -4.85 -4.11 7.71
N GLN A 45 -3.88 -4.75 8.36
CA GLN A 45 -2.47 -4.32 8.48
C GLN A 45 -1.55 -5.12 7.56
N GLN A 46 -2.11 -6.05 6.78
CA GLN A 46 -1.37 -6.91 5.85
C GLN A 46 -1.72 -6.52 4.41
N TRP A 47 -0.71 -6.57 3.55
CA TRP A 47 -0.78 -6.07 2.20
C TRP A 47 -0.19 -7.09 1.22
N ASP A 48 -0.98 -7.52 0.25
CA ASP A 48 -0.51 -8.32 -0.88
C ASP A 48 0.05 -7.36 -1.94
N ILE A 49 1.36 -7.39 -2.18
CA ILE A 49 2.02 -6.65 -3.27
C ILE A 49 2.00 -7.54 -4.51
N LYS A 50 1.56 -6.98 -5.63
CA LYS A 50 1.45 -7.71 -6.90
C LYS A 50 1.94 -6.88 -8.07
N TYR A 51 2.91 -7.40 -8.79
CA TYR A 51 3.42 -6.88 -10.04
C TYR A 51 2.34 -6.89 -11.12
N ILE A 52 2.28 -5.81 -11.90
CA ILE A 52 1.31 -5.64 -13.00
C ILE A 52 1.96 -5.34 -14.35
N GLY A 53 3.29 -5.43 -14.47
CA GLY A 53 4.05 -5.10 -15.68
C GLY A 53 4.87 -3.81 -15.51
N ASN A 54 5.82 -3.54 -16.42
CA ASN A 54 6.55 -2.26 -16.51
C ASN A 54 7.14 -1.72 -15.19
N SER A 55 7.67 -2.59 -14.33
CA SER A 55 8.19 -2.20 -12.99
C SER A 55 7.13 -1.55 -12.08
N GLN A 56 5.84 -1.82 -12.32
CA GLN A 56 4.69 -1.31 -11.60
C GLN A 56 4.02 -2.39 -10.76
N TYR A 57 3.42 -1.96 -9.65
CA TYR A 57 2.77 -2.81 -8.66
C TYR A 57 1.42 -2.23 -8.25
N LYS A 58 0.52 -3.11 -7.82
CA LYS A 58 -0.61 -2.75 -6.96
C LYS A 58 -0.38 -3.30 -5.56
N ILE A 59 -0.86 -2.57 -4.57
CA ILE A 59 -0.68 -2.89 -3.15
C ILE A 59 -2.07 -3.12 -2.57
N ILE A 60 -2.42 -4.37 -2.28
CA ILE A 60 -3.78 -4.81 -1.98
C ILE A 60 -3.92 -5.06 -0.49
N ASN A 61 -4.88 -4.43 0.17
CA ASN A 61 -5.19 -4.75 1.56
C ASN A 61 -5.79 -6.18 1.66
N VAL A 62 -5.25 -7.00 2.57
CA VAL A 62 -5.67 -8.40 2.70
C VAL A 62 -7.10 -8.53 3.22
N ASN A 63 -7.55 -7.63 4.09
CA ASN A 63 -8.91 -7.64 4.64
C ASN A 63 -9.96 -7.24 3.60
N SER A 64 -9.81 -6.06 2.98
CA SER A 64 -10.84 -5.48 2.11
C SER A 64 -10.75 -5.87 0.64
N ARG A 65 -9.59 -6.41 0.22
CA ARG A 65 -9.22 -6.66 -1.19
C ARG A 65 -9.18 -5.40 -2.08
N LYS A 66 -9.24 -4.22 -1.47
CA LYS A 66 -9.04 -2.92 -2.11
C LYS A 66 -7.56 -2.57 -2.18
N VAL A 67 -7.21 -1.59 -3.01
CA VAL A 67 -5.81 -1.19 -3.24
C VAL A 67 -5.48 0.13 -2.58
N LEU A 68 -4.19 0.34 -2.32
CA LEU A 68 -3.61 1.63 -1.95
C LEU A 68 -3.83 2.65 -3.07
N ASP A 69 -4.41 3.79 -2.74
CA ASP A 69 -4.92 4.80 -3.68
C ASP A 69 -4.58 6.21 -3.19
N VAL A 70 -4.01 7.06 -4.07
CA VAL A 70 -3.88 8.50 -3.82
C VAL A 70 -5.24 9.14 -4.04
N HIS A 71 -5.79 9.71 -2.96
CA HIS A 71 -7.17 10.17 -2.91
C HIS A 71 -7.46 11.20 -4.01
N ALA A 72 -8.52 10.94 -4.77
CA ALA A 72 -9.03 11.86 -5.78
C ALA A 72 -7.97 12.33 -6.80
N TRP A 73 -6.94 11.52 -7.06
CA TRP A 73 -5.87 11.83 -8.01
C TRP A 73 -5.12 13.12 -7.72
N GLN A 74 -5.09 13.54 -6.45
CA GLN A 74 -4.42 14.76 -6.06
C GLN A 74 -2.91 14.63 -6.30
N THR A 75 -2.33 15.65 -6.93
CA THR A 75 -0.89 15.78 -7.16
C THR A 75 -0.22 16.70 -6.14
N ASP A 76 -1.01 17.37 -5.30
CA ASP A 76 -0.52 18.32 -4.32
C ASP A 76 0.11 17.61 -3.12
N ASP A 77 1.08 18.27 -2.50
CA ASP A 77 1.66 17.81 -1.24
C ASP A 77 0.56 17.58 -0.20
N ASN A 78 0.75 16.53 0.61
CA ASN A 78 -0.21 16.08 1.63
C ASN A 78 -1.50 15.46 1.06
N ALA A 79 -1.52 15.10 -0.23
CA ALA A 79 -2.53 14.20 -0.75
C ALA A 79 -2.68 12.96 0.15
N LYS A 80 -3.93 12.64 0.50
CA LYS A 80 -4.22 11.54 1.43
C LYS A 80 -4.08 10.21 0.70
N VAL A 81 -3.56 9.20 1.40
CA VAL A 81 -3.58 7.82 0.93
C VAL A 81 -4.78 7.10 1.55
N VAL A 82 -5.58 6.46 0.70
CA VAL A 82 -6.79 5.72 1.08
C VAL A 82 -6.76 4.31 0.51
N GLN A 83 -7.72 3.47 0.90
CA GLN A 83 -8.07 2.29 0.11
C GLN A 83 -9.15 2.62 -0.91
N TYR A 84 -9.09 1.98 -2.08
CA TYR A 84 -10.15 2.07 -3.07
C TYR A 84 -10.28 0.81 -3.92
N THR A 85 -11.45 0.57 -4.48
CA THR A 85 -11.69 -0.51 -5.43
C THR A 85 -10.78 -0.38 -6.65
N PHE A 86 -10.02 -1.44 -6.97
CA PHE A 86 -9.07 -1.39 -8.09
C PHE A 86 -9.77 -1.17 -9.42
N ASN A 87 -9.36 -0.15 -10.18
CA ASN A 87 -9.96 0.23 -11.46
C ASN A 87 -8.92 0.63 -12.53
N LEU A 88 -7.67 0.14 -12.40
CA LEU A 88 -6.56 0.34 -13.36
C LEU A 88 -6.19 1.81 -13.59
N LYS A 89 -6.41 2.64 -12.57
CA LYS A 89 -6.14 4.07 -12.60
C LYS A 89 -4.76 4.37 -12.03
N GLU A 90 -4.10 5.40 -12.56
CA GLU A 90 -2.69 5.67 -12.25
C GLU A 90 -2.48 5.98 -10.78
N ASN A 91 -3.45 6.62 -10.11
CA ASN A 91 -3.43 6.89 -8.67
C ASN A 91 -3.48 5.61 -7.78
N GLN A 92 -3.55 4.42 -8.38
CA GLN A 92 -3.53 3.10 -7.71
C GLN A 92 -2.32 2.24 -8.10
N ILE A 93 -1.43 2.78 -8.91
CA ILE A 93 -0.27 2.09 -9.47
C ILE A 93 0.98 2.67 -8.84
N TRP A 94 1.85 1.79 -8.34
CA TRP A 94 2.99 2.19 -7.54
C TRP A 94 4.29 1.61 -8.10
N HIS A 95 5.33 2.44 -8.13
CA HIS A 95 6.71 2.00 -8.22
C HIS A 95 7.27 1.74 -6.81
N ILE A 96 8.10 0.71 -6.67
CA ILE A 96 8.78 0.38 -5.41
C ILE A 96 10.27 0.69 -5.58
N MET A 97 10.75 1.71 -4.87
CA MET A 97 12.15 2.13 -4.87
C MET A 97 12.87 1.53 -3.66
N GLN A 98 13.92 0.75 -3.90
CA GLN A 98 14.79 0.23 -2.85
C GLN A 98 15.80 1.29 -2.44
N HIS A 99 16.02 1.42 -1.12
CA HIS A 99 17.09 2.23 -0.55
C HIS A 99 18.22 1.33 -0.03
N ASP A 100 19.41 1.91 0.12
CA ASP A 100 20.63 1.23 0.60
C ASP A 100 20.50 0.73 2.06
N ASP A 101 19.65 1.38 2.86
CA ASP A 101 19.32 0.99 4.24
C ASP A 101 18.30 -0.15 4.33
N GLN A 102 18.04 -0.81 3.19
CA GLN A 102 17.10 -1.92 3.03
C GLN A 102 15.62 -1.54 3.17
N THR A 103 15.28 -0.26 3.37
CA THR A 103 13.89 0.22 3.30
C THR A 103 13.41 0.39 1.86
N VAL A 104 12.10 0.59 1.70
CA VAL A 104 11.50 0.89 0.40
C VAL A 104 10.61 2.12 0.48
N SER A 105 10.54 2.87 -0.63
CA SER A 105 9.48 3.85 -0.87
C SER A 105 8.48 3.30 -1.89
N PHE A 106 7.20 3.60 -1.66
CA PHE A 106 6.15 3.47 -2.65
C PHE A 106 5.92 4.82 -3.30
N VAL A 107 6.05 4.90 -4.63
CA VAL A 107 5.91 6.14 -5.40
C VAL A 107 4.76 5.95 -6.38
N ASN A 108 3.76 6.83 -6.30
CA ASN A 108 2.64 6.87 -7.23
C ASN A 108 3.01 7.70 -8.46
#